data_AF-A0A439NS88-F1
#
_entry.id   AF-A0A439NS88-F1
#
_cell.length_a   1.000
_cell.length_b   1.000
_cell.length_c   1.000
_cell.angle_alpha   90.00
_cell.angle_beta   90.00
_cell.angle_gamma   90.00
#
_symmetry.space_group_name_H-M   'P 1'
#
loop_
_entity.id
_entity.type
_entity.pdbx_description
1 polymer ?
#
loop_
_entity_poly.entity_id
_entity_poly.type
_entity_poly.pdbx_seq_one_letter_code
_entity_poly.pdbx_strand_id
1 'polypeptide(L)'
;MLASYGEHSQRRHIIRFQYDQRLLAEVALSRVLWLQGESAASLALVEKLIDQAKALNHGPTYANILAESACPIAVMANDIPLAERYISLLRTETRAQSMDVWRTYADAFDAELLIRCGDPKHGLAVMYSALTKLRAAGFVLYDMAFRGVVAAGLVAVGDNVGAAAELDLLSRSAPKLVKAGACRNFTPSGQSCMPLSVSAMRAKTCCGKLLNLHLCKVRGCGSPASKHSPAR
;
A
#
# COMPACT_ATOMS: atom_id res chain seq x y z
N MET A 1 20.03 -23.72 -16.21
CA MET A 1 20.10 -23.96 -14.74
C MET A 1 18.82 -23.60 -13.98
N LEU A 2 17.94 -22.71 -14.45
CA LEU A 2 16.69 -22.38 -13.73
C LEU A 2 15.50 -23.31 -14.03
N ALA A 3 15.52 -24.01 -15.16
CA ALA A 3 14.41 -24.89 -15.59
C ALA A 3 14.27 -26.17 -14.75
N SER A 4 15.25 -26.50 -13.91
CA SER A 4 15.28 -27.71 -13.07
C SER A 4 14.71 -27.51 -11.66
N TYR A 5 14.26 -26.31 -11.30
CA TYR A 5 13.50 -26.07 -10.06
C TYR A 5 12.04 -26.53 -10.25
N GLY A 6 11.82 -27.84 -10.29
CA GLY A 6 10.48 -28.44 -10.39
C GLY A 6 9.63 -28.27 -9.12
N GLU A 7 8.33 -28.59 -9.22
CA GLU A 7 7.33 -28.49 -8.13
C GLU A 7 7.76 -29.05 -6.77
N HIS A 8 8.58 -30.11 -6.75
CA HIS A 8 9.10 -30.71 -5.51
C HIS A 8 10.02 -29.76 -4.71
N SER A 9 10.55 -28.72 -5.33
CA SER A 9 11.26 -27.64 -4.62
C SER A 9 10.28 -26.71 -3.89
N GLN A 10 9.13 -26.39 -4.48
CA GLN A 10 8.17 -25.41 -3.93
C GLN A 10 7.62 -25.81 -2.56
N ARG A 11 7.16 -27.06 -2.39
CA ARG A 11 6.69 -27.55 -1.07
C ARG A 11 7.78 -27.52 0.00
N ARG A 12 9.03 -27.85 -0.36
CA ARG A 12 10.17 -27.80 0.57
C ARG A 12 10.53 -26.36 0.97
N HIS A 13 10.36 -25.40 0.05
CA HIS A 13 10.59 -23.99 0.34
C HIS A 13 9.52 -23.40 1.26
N ILE A 14 8.25 -23.76 1.10
CA ILE A 14 7.18 -23.31 2.00
C ILE A 14 7.43 -23.78 3.44
N ILE A 15 7.83 -25.04 3.63
CA ILE A 15 8.17 -25.56 4.97
C ILE A 15 9.35 -24.81 5.58
N ARG A 16 10.37 -24.49 4.78
CA ARG A 16 11.61 -23.84 5.26
C ARG A 16 11.46 -22.33 5.48
N PHE A 17 10.65 -21.66 4.66
CA PHE A 17 10.54 -20.19 4.62
C PHE A 17 9.16 -19.66 4.95
N GLN A 18 8.25 -20.51 5.40
CA GLN A 18 6.88 -20.19 5.84
C GLN A 18 5.96 -19.63 4.75
N TYR A 19 6.48 -19.31 3.56
CA TYR A 19 5.77 -18.75 2.42
C TYR A 19 6.30 -19.32 1.12
N ASP A 20 5.48 -19.25 0.07
CA ASP A 20 5.95 -19.47 -1.29
C ASP A 20 6.77 -18.27 -1.75
N GLN A 21 8.09 -18.45 -1.79
CA GLN A 21 9.05 -17.37 -2.10
C GLN A 21 8.90 -16.82 -3.51
N ARG A 22 8.41 -17.64 -4.46
CA ARG A 22 8.21 -17.17 -5.84
C ARG A 22 7.03 -16.20 -5.88
N LEU A 23 5.93 -16.53 -5.21
CA LEU A 23 4.78 -15.63 -5.13
C LEU A 23 5.13 -14.34 -4.38
N LEU A 24 5.98 -14.40 -3.34
CA LEU A 24 6.47 -13.19 -2.66
C LEU A 24 7.33 -12.30 -3.55
N ALA A 25 8.17 -12.88 -4.43
CA ALA A 25 8.92 -12.08 -5.40
C ALA A 25 8.00 -11.36 -6.39
N GLU A 26 6.92 -12.01 -6.82
CA GLU A 26 5.91 -11.40 -7.70
C GLU A 26 5.06 -10.32 -6.97
N VAL A 27 4.86 -10.44 -5.65
CA VAL A 27 4.27 -9.36 -4.81
C VAL A 27 5.14 -8.11 -4.82
N ALA A 28 6.46 -8.23 -4.71
CA ALA A 28 7.34 -7.07 -4.85
C ALA A 28 7.28 -6.48 -6.27
N LEU A 29 7.19 -7.33 -7.29
CA LEU A 29 7.07 -6.89 -8.68
C LEU A 29 5.77 -6.10 -8.94
N SER A 30 4.63 -6.50 -8.37
CA SER A 30 3.38 -5.76 -8.55
C SER A 30 3.51 -4.31 -8.07
N ARG A 31 4.15 -4.10 -6.91
CA ARG A 31 4.46 -2.75 -6.40
C ARG A 31 5.40 -1.97 -7.31
N VAL A 32 6.43 -2.63 -7.85
CA VAL A 32 7.37 -1.99 -8.78
C VAL A 32 6.65 -1.55 -10.05
N LEU A 33 5.83 -2.41 -10.64
CA LEU A 33 5.03 -2.09 -11.83
C LEU A 33 4.13 -0.87 -11.56
N TRP A 34 3.46 -0.84 -10.41
CA TRP A 34 2.65 0.31 -10.02
C TRP A 34 3.48 1.61 -9.96
N LEU A 35 4.64 1.57 -9.29
CA LEU A 35 5.52 2.73 -9.16
C LEU A 35 6.12 3.20 -10.49
N GLN A 36 6.28 2.29 -11.46
CA GLN A 36 6.71 2.61 -12.82
C GLN A 36 5.59 3.21 -13.69
N GLY A 37 4.36 3.24 -13.19
CA GLY A 37 3.19 3.72 -13.94
C GLY A 37 2.48 2.64 -14.75
N GLU A 38 2.93 1.38 -14.67
CA GLU A 38 2.34 0.22 -15.35
C GLU A 38 1.16 -0.35 -14.55
N SER A 39 0.17 0.51 -14.28
CA SER A 39 -0.94 0.22 -13.36
C SER A 39 -1.81 -0.97 -13.79
N ALA A 40 -2.10 -1.09 -15.09
CA ALA A 40 -2.87 -2.21 -15.63
C ALA A 40 -2.14 -3.56 -15.46
N ALA A 41 -0.82 -3.59 -15.75
CA ALA A 41 0.00 -4.78 -15.56
C ALA A 41 0.11 -5.16 -14.08
N SER A 42 0.23 -4.16 -13.20
CA SER A 42 0.21 -4.37 -11.75
C SER A 42 -1.08 -5.03 -11.27
N LEU A 43 -2.24 -4.52 -11.68
CA LEU A 43 -3.55 -5.07 -11.31
C LEU A 43 -3.74 -6.50 -11.84
N ALA A 44 -3.40 -6.74 -13.11
CA ALA A 44 -3.47 -8.08 -13.70
C ALA A 44 -2.55 -9.08 -12.96
N LEU A 45 -1.36 -8.64 -12.53
CA LEU A 45 -0.46 -9.47 -11.74
C LEU A 45 -1.05 -9.80 -10.36
N VAL A 46 -1.70 -8.84 -9.70
CA VAL A 46 -2.38 -9.07 -8.41
C VAL A 46 -3.45 -10.17 -8.54
N GLU A 47 -4.29 -10.09 -9.58
CA GLU A 47 -5.34 -11.09 -9.81
C GLU A 47 -4.75 -12.49 -10.02
N LYS A 48 -3.72 -12.58 -10.86
CA LYS A 48 -2.97 -13.82 -11.07
C LYS A 48 -2.40 -14.38 -9.75
N LEU A 49 -1.82 -13.54 -8.90
CA LEU A 49 -1.26 -13.97 -7.61
C LEU A 49 -2.33 -14.52 -6.67
N ILE A 50 -3.51 -13.91 -6.66
CA ILE A 50 -4.65 -14.39 -5.87
C ILE A 50 -5.08 -15.78 -6.35
N ASP A 51 -5.21 -15.98 -7.65
CA ASP A 51 -5.62 -17.27 -8.22
C ASP A 51 -4.58 -18.37 -7.95
N GLN A 52 -3.28 -18.04 -8.09
CA GLN A 52 -2.20 -18.96 -7.77
C GLN A 52 -2.16 -19.31 -6.27
N ALA A 53 -2.36 -18.33 -5.40
CA ALA A 53 -2.36 -18.56 -3.95
C ALA A 53 -3.54 -19.42 -3.50
N LYS A 54 -4.72 -19.23 -4.11
CA LYS A 54 -5.89 -20.09 -3.88
C LYS A 54 -5.61 -21.52 -4.32
N ALA A 55 -5.05 -21.71 -5.52
CA ALA A 55 -4.69 -23.03 -6.01
C ALA A 55 -3.63 -23.74 -5.12
N LEU A 56 -2.70 -22.96 -4.56
CA LEU A 56 -1.70 -23.47 -3.62
C LEU A 56 -2.32 -23.92 -2.27
N ASN A 57 -3.49 -23.39 -1.92
CA ASN A 57 -4.20 -23.67 -0.67
C ASN A 57 -3.31 -23.49 0.59
N HIS A 58 -2.50 -22.43 0.60
CA HIS A 58 -1.60 -22.11 1.69
C HIS A 58 -1.94 -20.76 2.32
N GLY A 59 -2.69 -20.80 3.42
CA GLY A 59 -3.25 -19.63 4.11
C GLY A 59 -2.26 -18.48 4.36
N PRO A 60 -1.06 -18.75 4.93
CA PRO A 60 -0.08 -17.68 5.16
C PRO A 60 0.38 -16.95 3.89
N THR A 61 0.62 -17.70 2.81
CA THR A 61 0.99 -17.10 1.51
C THR A 61 -0.16 -16.24 0.98
N TYR A 62 -1.39 -16.74 1.09
CA TYR A 62 -2.55 -16.03 0.58
C TYR A 62 -2.83 -14.73 1.35
N ALA A 63 -2.77 -14.78 2.69
CA ALA A 63 -2.90 -13.60 3.54
C ALA A 63 -1.80 -12.56 3.25
N ASN A 64 -0.55 -12.99 3.02
CA ASN A 64 0.54 -12.09 2.66
C ASN A 64 0.26 -11.37 1.32
N ILE A 65 -0.14 -12.12 0.28
CA ILE A 65 -0.46 -11.53 -1.03
C ILE A 65 -1.60 -10.51 -0.92
N LEU A 66 -2.63 -10.83 -0.14
CA LEU A 66 -3.74 -9.91 0.08
C LEU A 66 -3.30 -8.62 0.78
N ALA A 67 -2.50 -8.73 1.84
CA ALA A 67 -2.06 -7.59 2.63
C ALA A 67 -0.97 -6.74 1.96
N GLU A 68 -0.04 -7.36 1.23
CA GLU A 68 1.13 -6.66 0.68
C GLU A 68 0.96 -6.20 -0.76
N SER A 69 0.11 -6.88 -1.53
CA SER A 69 -0.15 -6.58 -2.94
C SER A 69 -1.59 -6.13 -3.15
N ALA A 70 -2.58 -6.99 -2.86
CA ALA A 70 -3.96 -6.77 -3.33
C ALA A 70 -4.63 -5.53 -2.72
N CYS A 71 -4.74 -5.48 -1.40
CA CYS A 71 -5.34 -4.35 -0.69
C CYS A 71 -4.65 -3.02 -1.05
N PRO A 72 -3.32 -2.89 -0.91
CA PRO A 72 -2.69 -1.60 -1.12
C PRO A 72 -2.68 -1.16 -2.60
N ILE A 73 -2.59 -2.09 -3.57
CA ILE A 73 -2.70 -1.71 -4.99
C ILE A 73 -4.12 -1.24 -5.32
N ALA A 74 -5.16 -1.90 -4.82
CA ALA A 74 -6.53 -1.44 -5.01
C ALA A 74 -6.78 -0.06 -4.38
N VAL A 75 -6.25 0.17 -3.19
CA VAL A 75 -6.30 1.48 -2.51
C VAL A 75 -5.54 2.55 -3.30
N MET A 76 -4.34 2.25 -3.81
CA MET A 76 -3.55 3.17 -4.64
C MET A 76 -4.23 3.46 -5.97
N ALA A 77 -4.97 2.50 -6.54
CA ALA A 77 -5.80 2.68 -7.72
C ALA A 77 -7.03 3.55 -7.46
N ASN A 78 -7.34 3.84 -6.19
CA ASN A 78 -8.57 4.50 -5.76
C ASN A 78 -9.83 3.75 -6.23
N ASP A 79 -9.72 2.42 -6.38
CA ASP A 79 -10.83 1.52 -6.69
C ASP A 79 -11.40 1.00 -5.36
N ILE A 80 -12.34 1.77 -4.81
CA ILE A 80 -12.92 1.51 -3.47
C ILE A 80 -13.62 0.14 -3.43
N PRO A 81 -14.50 -0.23 -4.37
CA PRO A 81 -15.14 -1.55 -4.35
C PRO A 81 -14.14 -2.71 -4.40
N LEU A 82 -13.07 -2.57 -5.19
CA LEU A 82 -12.02 -3.57 -5.28
C LEU A 82 -11.23 -3.69 -3.97
N ALA A 83 -10.92 -2.56 -3.33
CA ALA A 83 -10.24 -2.53 -2.05
C ALA A 83 -11.08 -3.21 -0.96
N GLU A 84 -12.37 -2.85 -0.83
CA GLU A 84 -13.30 -3.47 0.13
C GLU A 84 -13.37 -4.99 -0.06
N ARG A 85 -13.42 -5.46 -1.32
CA ARG A 85 -13.41 -6.89 -1.64
C ARG A 85 -12.15 -7.58 -1.12
N TYR A 86 -10.97 -7.02 -1.38
CA TYR A 86 -9.71 -7.62 -0.94
C TYR A 86 -9.50 -7.56 0.56
N ILE A 87 -9.93 -6.47 1.21
CA ILE A 87 -9.88 -6.35 2.67
C ILE A 87 -10.80 -7.38 3.34
N SER A 88 -12.01 -7.56 2.80
CA SER A 88 -12.94 -8.59 3.27
C SER A 88 -12.38 -10.00 3.13
N LEU A 89 -11.71 -10.30 2.01
CA LEU A 89 -10.99 -11.56 1.82
C LEU A 89 -9.88 -11.73 2.88
N LEU A 90 -9.04 -10.72 3.08
CA LEU A 90 -7.96 -10.77 4.09
C LEU A 90 -8.50 -11.01 5.50
N ARG A 91 -9.60 -10.33 5.87
CA ARG A 91 -10.27 -10.48 7.16
C ARG A 91 -10.85 -11.89 7.34
N THR A 92 -11.36 -12.48 6.26
CA THR A 92 -11.93 -13.83 6.25
C THR A 92 -10.87 -14.90 6.41
N GLU A 93 -9.81 -14.87 5.60
CA GLU A 93 -8.71 -15.84 5.65
C GLU A 93 -8.02 -15.86 7.01
N THR A 94 -7.87 -14.68 7.62
CA THR A 94 -7.19 -14.54 8.92
C THR A 94 -8.10 -14.88 10.11
N ARG A 95 -9.41 -15.10 9.92
CA ARG A 95 -10.38 -15.38 11.00
C ARG A 95 -10.02 -16.63 11.82
N ALA A 96 -9.65 -17.72 11.15
CA ALA A 96 -9.52 -19.03 11.80
C ALA A 96 -8.08 -19.37 12.26
N GLN A 97 -7.07 -18.59 11.86
CA GLN A 97 -5.67 -19.05 11.83
C GLN A 97 -4.72 -18.34 12.83
N SER A 98 -5.23 -17.65 13.86
CA SER A 98 -4.40 -16.87 14.82
C SER A 98 -3.42 -15.90 14.12
N MET A 99 -3.87 -15.31 13.00
CA MET A 99 -3.09 -14.45 12.12
C MET A 99 -3.32 -12.95 12.44
N ASP A 100 -3.18 -12.58 13.70
CA ASP A 100 -3.66 -11.30 14.22
C ASP A 100 -3.01 -10.07 13.58
N VAL A 101 -1.74 -10.18 13.16
CA VAL A 101 -1.03 -9.13 12.43
C VAL A 101 -1.72 -8.84 11.08
N TRP A 102 -2.07 -9.87 10.33
CA TRP A 102 -2.72 -9.74 9.03
C TRP A 102 -4.16 -9.22 9.16
N ARG A 103 -4.86 -9.61 10.24
CA ARG A 103 -6.14 -8.99 10.60
C ARG A 103 -5.98 -7.49 10.89
N THR A 104 -4.92 -7.12 11.61
CA THR A 104 -4.64 -5.71 11.92
C THR A 104 -4.32 -4.91 10.65
N TYR A 105 -3.68 -5.51 9.65
CA TYR A 105 -3.55 -4.88 8.32
C TYR A 105 -4.90 -4.65 7.64
N ALA A 106 -5.83 -5.60 7.72
CA ALA A 106 -7.20 -5.39 7.21
C ALA A 106 -7.88 -4.19 7.89
N ASP A 107 -7.75 -4.08 9.22
CA ASP A 107 -8.29 -2.93 9.97
C ASP A 107 -7.62 -1.59 9.55
N ALA A 108 -6.31 -1.59 9.28
CA ALA A 108 -5.61 -0.40 8.80
C ALA A 108 -6.07 0.03 7.39
N PHE A 109 -6.28 -0.92 6.47
CA PHE A 109 -6.80 -0.60 5.14
C PHE A 109 -8.26 -0.12 5.19
N ASP A 110 -9.11 -0.74 6.01
CA ASP A 110 -10.48 -0.25 6.23
C ASP A 110 -10.48 1.19 6.79
N ALA A 111 -9.58 1.48 7.72
CA ALA A 111 -9.40 2.83 8.25
C ALA A 111 -8.99 3.85 7.18
N GLU A 112 -8.14 3.46 6.24
CA GLU A 112 -7.79 4.29 5.09
C GLU A 112 -9.01 4.56 4.19
N LEU A 113 -9.85 3.55 3.94
CA LEU A 113 -11.09 3.73 3.18
C LEU A 113 -12.06 4.67 3.91
N LEU A 114 -12.24 4.54 5.22
CA LEU A 114 -13.07 5.45 6.02
C LEU A 114 -12.60 6.91 5.87
N ILE A 115 -11.29 7.16 5.95
CA ILE A 115 -10.73 8.51 5.76
C ILE A 115 -11.02 9.03 4.35
N ARG A 116 -10.82 8.21 3.31
CA ARG A 116 -11.04 8.60 1.91
C ARG A 116 -12.51 8.83 1.58
N CYS A 117 -13.42 8.06 2.19
CA CYS A 117 -14.85 8.08 1.92
C CYS A 117 -15.64 9.09 2.79
N GLY A 118 -14.96 9.94 3.56
CA GLY A 118 -15.59 11.06 4.26
C GLY A 118 -15.93 10.83 5.74
N ASP A 119 -15.41 9.76 6.34
CA ASP A 119 -15.46 9.54 7.80
C ASP A 119 -14.04 9.52 8.43
N PRO A 120 -13.31 10.66 8.36
CA PRO A 120 -11.93 10.71 8.82
C PRO A 120 -11.79 10.58 10.34
N LYS A 121 -12.80 10.97 11.14
CA LYS A 121 -12.74 10.83 12.60
C LYS A 121 -12.71 9.37 13.03
N HIS A 122 -13.63 8.58 12.49
CA HIS A 122 -13.67 7.15 12.76
C HIS A 122 -12.45 6.44 12.18
N GLY A 123 -12.09 6.75 10.93
CA GLY A 123 -10.93 6.16 10.29
C GLY A 123 -9.62 6.44 11.05
N LEU A 124 -9.41 7.66 11.56
CA LEU A 124 -8.26 7.96 12.42
C LEU A 124 -8.24 7.10 13.70
N ALA A 125 -9.37 6.95 14.38
CA ALA A 125 -9.45 6.14 15.60
C ALA A 125 -9.07 4.66 15.34
N VAL A 126 -9.57 4.09 14.25
CA VAL A 126 -9.23 2.72 13.84
C VAL A 126 -7.75 2.62 13.44
N MET A 127 -7.26 3.58 12.65
CA MET A 127 -5.87 3.61 12.18
C MET A 127 -4.87 3.67 13.33
N TYR A 128 -5.09 4.54 14.33
CA TYR A 128 -4.20 4.63 15.49
C TYR A 128 -4.16 3.34 16.32
N SER A 129 -5.31 2.68 16.49
CA SER A 129 -5.40 1.38 17.16
C SER A 129 -4.61 0.32 16.39
N ALA A 130 -4.77 0.26 15.07
CA ALA A 130 -4.06 -0.69 14.21
C ALA A 130 -2.54 -0.45 14.23
N LEU A 131 -2.10 0.80 14.08
CA LEU A 131 -0.68 1.17 14.13
C LEU A 131 -0.03 0.82 15.46
N THR A 132 -0.75 1.02 16.57
CA THR A 132 -0.26 0.66 17.91
C THR A 132 0.01 -0.84 18.01
N LYS A 133 -0.94 -1.67 17.54
CA LYS A 133 -0.81 -3.14 17.52
C LYS A 133 0.32 -3.60 16.60
N LEU A 134 0.39 -3.08 15.37
CA LEU A 134 1.43 -3.45 14.40
C LEU A 134 2.83 -3.13 14.92
N ARG A 135 3.02 -1.93 15.50
CA ARG A 135 4.30 -1.52 16.10
C ARG A 135 4.70 -2.39 17.29
N ALA A 136 3.75 -2.70 18.17
CA ALA A 136 4.01 -3.58 19.32
C ALA A 136 4.45 -4.99 18.87
N ALA A 137 3.93 -5.47 17.74
CA ALA A 137 4.32 -6.74 17.13
C ALA A 137 5.60 -6.66 16.26
N GLY A 138 6.17 -5.47 16.05
CA GLY A 138 7.36 -5.27 15.21
C GLY A 138 7.09 -5.22 13.69
N PHE A 139 5.83 -5.22 13.25
CA PHE A 139 5.43 -5.22 11.84
C PHE A 139 5.31 -3.79 11.30
N VAL A 140 6.47 -3.18 11.02
CA VAL A 140 6.57 -1.75 10.66
C VAL A 140 6.74 -1.48 9.17
N LEU A 141 6.61 -2.49 8.30
CA LEU A 141 6.85 -2.36 6.86
C LEU A 141 6.02 -1.23 6.21
N TYR A 142 4.73 -1.15 6.55
CA TYR A 142 3.82 -0.12 6.03
C TYR A 142 3.58 1.05 6.99
N ASP A 143 4.33 1.15 8.10
CA ASP A 143 4.18 2.24 9.07
C ASP A 143 4.26 3.61 8.39
N MET A 144 5.21 3.77 7.46
CA MET A 144 5.38 5.02 6.73
C MET A 144 4.18 5.36 5.84
N ALA A 145 3.64 4.37 5.14
CA ALA A 145 2.49 4.57 4.26
C ALA A 145 1.26 4.98 5.07
N PHE A 146 0.97 4.26 6.16
CA PHE A 146 -0.17 4.53 7.03
C PHE A 146 -0.07 5.86 7.78
N ARG A 147 1.12 6.32 8.16
CA ARG A 147 1.30 7.67 8.70
C ARG A 147 0.94 8.76 7.69
N GLY A 148 1.20 8.54 6.41
CA GLY A 148 0.73 9.45 5.35
C GLY A 148 -0.79 9.54 5.32
N VAL A 149 -1.47 8.41 5.50
CA VAL A 149 -2.93 8.34 5.62
C VAL A 149 -3.43 9.06 6.87
N VAL A 150 -2.76 8.88 8.02
CA VAL A 150 -3.07 9.62 9.26
C VAL A 150 -2.95 11.12 9.02
N ALA A 151 -1.88 11.59 8.40
CA ALA A 151 -1.70 13.01 8.08
C ALA A 151 -2.84 13.54 7.19
N ALA A 152 -3.25 12.78 6.16
CA ALA A 152 -4.39 13.14 5.32
C ALA A 152 -5.71 13.19 6.12
N GLY A 153 -5.94 12.23 7.02
CA GLY A 153 -7.10 12.22 7.91
C GLY A 153 -7.12 13.41 8.89
N LEU A 154 -5.96 13.79 9.43
CA LEU A 154 -5.81 14.94 10.32
C LEU A 154 -6.13 16.25 9.60
N VAL A 155 -5.66 16.42 8.36
CA VAL A 155 -6.07 17.56 7.50
C VAL A 155 -7.58 17.56 7.28
N ALA A 156 -8.19 16.40 7.01
CA ALA A 156 -9.63 16.30 6.76
C ALA A 156 -10.49 16.67 7.98
N VAL A 157 -9.98 16.52 9.21
CA VAL A 157 -10.67 16.98 10.43
C VAL A 157 -10.28 18.41 10.86
N GLY A 158 -9.41 19.08 10.09
CA GLY A 158 -8.95 20.45 10.35
C GLY A 158 -7.72 20.57 11.25
N ASP A 159 -7.11 19.46 11.66
CA ASP A 159 -5.88 19.45 12.48
C ASP A 159 -4.63 19.49 11.60
N ASN A 160 -4.36 20.66 11.02
CA ASN A 160 -3.20 20.87 10.17
C ASN A 160 -1.86 20.80 10.95
N VAL A 161 -1.89 21.12 12.25
CA VAL A 161 -0.69 21.09 13.11
C VAL A 161 -0.29 19.65 13.39
N GLY A 162 -1.26 18.81 13.78
CA GLY A 162 -1.05 17.37 13.96
C GLY A 162 -0.61 16.70 12.65
N ALA A 163 -1.23 17.06 11.52
CA ALA A 163 -0.84 16.54 10.21
C ALA A 163 0.62 16.84 9.86
N ALA A 164 1.06 18.10 10.07
CA ALA A 164 2.45 18.49 9.84
C ALA A 164 3.41 17.73 10.76
N ALA A 165 3.06 17.55 12.04
CA ALA A 165 3.87 16.79 12.98
C ALA A 165 4.06 15.32 12.55
N GLU A 166 3.02 14.65 12.05
CA GLU A 166 3.12 13.28 11.52
C GLU A 166 4.03 13.21 10.28
N LEU A 167 3.92 14.17 9.36
CA LEU A 167 4.81 14.25 8.19
C LEU A 167 6.27 14.55 8.58
N ASP A 168 6.50 15.37 9.60
CA ASP A 168 7.85 15.63 10.11
C ASP A 168 8.47 14.37 10.71
N LEU A 169 7.69 13.56 11.45
CA LEU A 169 8.15 12.27 11.98
C LEU A 169 8.54 11.29 10.86
N LEU A 170 7.80 11.31 9.75
CA LEU A 170 8.13 10.52 8.55
C LEU A 170 9.49 10.93 7.96
N SER A 171 9.72 12.24 7.78
CA SER A 171 10.97 12.74 7.19
C SER A 171 12.21 12.35 7.99
N ARG A 172 12.10 12.27 9.32
CA ARG A 172 13.21 11.92 10.23
C ARG A 172 13.48 10.41 10.30
N SER A 173 12.46 9.59 10.05
CA SER A 173 12.57 8.12 10.12
C SER A 173 13.00 7.49 8.80
N ALA A 174 12.63 8.07 7.65
CA ALA A 174 13.02 7.61 6.31
C ALA A 174 14.54 7.35 6.11
N PRO A 175 15.48 8.23 6.52
CA PRO A 175 16.91 7.99 6.31
C PRO A 175 17.48 6.84 7.15
N LYS A 176 16.82 6.44 8.25
CA LYS A 176 17.24 5.29 9.07
C LYS A 176 16.96 3.96 8.35
N LEU A 177 15.89 3.90 7.57
CA LEU A 177 15.50 2.70 6.83
C LEU A 177 16.30 2.53 5.54
N VAL A 178 16.67 3.62 4.85
CA VAL A 178 17.60 3.54 3.70
C VAL A 178 18.97 2.99 4.14
N LYS A 179 19.44 3.36 5.34
CA LYS A 179 20.69 2.82 5.91
C LYS A 179 20.55 1.37 6.41
N ALA A 180 19.38 0.97 6.89
CA ALA A 180 19.12 -0.41 7.33
C ALA A 180 18.88 -1.38 6.14
N GLY A 181 18.31 -0.88 5.04
CA GLY A 181 18.12 -1.61 3.78
C GLY A 181 19.32 -1.57 2.82
N ALA A 182 20.35 -0.79 3.13
CA ALA A 182 21.65 -0.88 2.50
C ALA A 182 22.36 -2.15 2.99
N CYS A 183 21.91 -3.31 2.50
CA CYS A 183 22.70 -4.53 2.53
C CYS A 183 24.08 -4.21 1.96
N ARG A 184 25.08 -4.33 2.83
CA ARG A 184 26.50 -4.31 2.47
C ARG A 184 26.72 -5.34 1.37
N ASN A 185 27.19 -4.84 0.22
CA ASN A 185 27.91 -5.54 -0.84
C ASN A 185 27.33 -6.89 -1.31
N PHE A 186 26.63 -6.85 -2.45
CA PHE A 186 26.62 -7.99 -3.37
C PHE A 186 26.84 -7.49 -4.81
N THR A 187 28.10 -7.40 -5.22
CA THR A 187 28.48 -7.30 -6.63
C THR A 187 28.97 -8.68 -7.10
N PRO A 188 28.21 -9.42 -7.92
CA PRO A 188 28.75 -10.59 -8.60
C PRO A 188 29.39 -10.12 -9.90
N SER A 189 30.58 -9.53 -9.81
CA SER A 189 31.61 -9.45 -10.87
C SER A 189 32.61 -8.36 -10.51
N GLY A 190 33.88 -8.74 -10.42
CA GLY A 190 34.99 -7.83 -10.19
C GLY A 190 35.24 -6.92 -11.38
N GLN A 191 34.54 -5.80 -11.45
CA GLN A 191 34.98 -4.62 -12.20
C GLN A 191 34.86 -3.39 -11.31
N SER A 192 35.99 -2.70 -11.14
CA SER A 192 36.09 -1.47 -10.38
C SER A 192 35.20 -0.39 -10.99
N CYS A 193 34.20 0.08 -10.25
CA CYS A 193 33.58 1.37 -10.53
C CYS A 193 34.10 2.39 -9.52
N MET A 194 34.80 3.40 -10.03
CA MET A 194 35.21 4.59 -9.29
C MET A 194 34.00 5.24 -8.59
N PRO A 195 34.20 5.90 -7.43
CA PRO A 195 33.11 6.55 -6.71
C PRO A 195 32.65 7.80 -7.47
N LEU A 196 31.45 7.75 -8.04
CA LEU A 196 30.73 8.98 -8.40
C LEU A 196 30.33 9.69 -7.10
N SER A 197 30.88 10.88 -6.90
CA SER A 197 30.68 11.68 -5.69
C SER A 197 29.20 12.02 -5.46
N VAL A 198 28.83 12.08 -4.19
CA VAL A 198 27.47 12.28 -3.63
C VAL A 198 26.89 13.69 -3.90
N SER A 199 27.45 14.49 -4.81
CA SER A 199 27.07 15.90 -5.00
C SER A 199 26.07 16.21 -6.13
N ALA A 200 25.48 15.22 -6.82
CA ALA A 200 24.64 15.49 -8.01
C ALA A 200 23.15 15.11 -7.92
N MET A 201 22.60 14.79 -6.75
CA MET A 201 21.16 14.49 -6.61
C MET A 201 20.46 15.47 -5.67
N ARG A 202 20.57 16.76 -5.98
CA ARG A 202 19.61 17.79 -5.56
C ARG A 202 18.78 18.21 -6.76
N ALA A 203 17.48 18.30 -6.53
CA ALA A 203 16.45 18.89 -7.40
C ALA A 203 16.14 18.14 -8.72
N LYS A 204 15.15 17.25 -8.65
CA LYS A 204 14.02 17.23 -9.61
C LYS A 204 12.75 16.81 -8.89
N THR A 205 12.02 17.84 -8.51
CA THR A 205 10.65 17.91 -8.00
C THR A 205 9.69 16.92 -8.66
N CYS A 206 9.13 16.00 -7.86
CA CYS A 206 7.88 15.30 -8.17
C CYS A 206 6.88 15.48 -7.00
N CYS A 207 6.84 16.68 -6.41
CA CYS A 207 5.95 17.04 -5.29
C CYS A 207 4.81 17.98 -5.75
N GLY A 208 4.48 18.01 -7.05
CA GLY A 208 3.60 19.04 -7.64
C GLY A 208 2.28 18.57 -8.24
N LYS A 209 1.95 17.28 -8.27
CA LYS A 209 0.76 16.78 -8.98
C LYS A 209 -0.36 16.17 -8.13
N LEU A 210 -0.19 16.00 -6.82
CA LEU A 210 -1.23 15.48 -5.94
C LEU A 210 -2.10 16.56 -5.27
N LEU A 211 -1.75 17.84 -5.38
CA LEU A 211 -2.48 18.93 -4.71
C LEU A 211 -3.51 19.66 -5.59
N ASN A 212 -3.66 19.32 -6.87
CA ASN A 212 -4.44 20.12 -7.83
C ASN A 212 -5.77 19.50 -8.30
N LEU A 213 -6.23 18.40 -7.69
CA LEU A 213 -7.58 17.87 -8.00
C LEU A 213 -8.69 18.37 -7.06
N HIS A 214 -8.37 19.09 -5.98
CA HIS A 214 -9.37 19.51 -4.99
C HIS A 214 -9.83 20.98 -5.05
N LEU A 215 -9.36 21.79 -6.00
CA LEU A 215 -9.68 23.24 -6.02
C LEU A 215 -10.38 23.76 -7.28
N CYS A 216 -10.92 22.90 -8.16
CA CYS A 216 -11.54 23.37 -9.40
C CYS A 216 -12.95 22.83 -9.66
N LYS A 217 -13.89 23.01 -8.71
CA LYS A 217 -15.33 23.29 -9.01
C LYS A 217 -16.18 23.56 -7.77
N VAL A 218 -15.90 24.65 -7.06
CA VAL A 218 -16.91 25.34 -6.23
C VAL A 218 -16.75 26.84 -6.46
N ARG A 219 -17.46 27.36 -7.47
CA ARG A 219 -18.09 28.70 -7.50
C ARG A 219 -18.68 28.99 -8.89
N GLY A 220 -20.00 29.11 -8.93
CA GLY A 220 -20.78 29.50 -10.10
C GLY A 220 -22.28 29.36 -9.82
N CYS A 221 -22.77 29.91 -8.70
CA CYS A 221 -24.20 30.14 -8.51
C CYS A 221 -24.64 31.31 -9.38
N GLY A 222 -25.71 31.11 -10.14
CA GLY A 222 -26.44 32.14 -10.86
C GLY A 222 -27.73 31.57 -11.46
N SER A 223 -28.80 31.52 -10.66
CA SER A 223 -30.20 31.51 -11.13
C SER A 223 -30.71 32.97 -11.02
N PRO A 224 -31.70 33.47 -11.80
CA PRO A 224 -33.03 32.84 -11.92
C PRO A 224 -33.82 33.05 -13.24
N ALA A 225 -35.02 32.44 -13.26
CA ALA A 225 -36.29 32.91 -13.86
C ALA A 225 -36.85 32.22 -15.13
N SER A 226 -37.84 31.34 -14.85
CA SER A 226 -39.19 31.23 -15.45
C SER A 226 -39.43 31.44 -16.97
N LYS A 227 -40.05 30.46 -17.64
CA LYS A 227 -41.50 30.43 -18.00
C LYS A 227 -41.82 29.36 -19.05
N HIS A 228 -43.04 28.83 -18.92
CA HIS A 228 -43.91 28.21 -19.94
C HIS A 228 -43.74 26.72 -20.32
N SER A 229 -44.61 25.91 -19.71
CA SER A 229 -45.48 24.93 -20.39
C SER A 229 -46.33 25.65 -21.47
N PRO A 230 -46.78 25.02 -22.58
CA PRO A 230 -47.70 23.87 -22.53
C PRO A 230 -47.58 22.80 -23.63
N ALA A 231 -48.20 21.65 -23.33
CA ALA A 231 -49.01 20.75 -24.17
C ALA A 231 -48.50 20.29 -25.55
N ARG A 232 -48.33 18.97 -25.70
CA ARG A 232 -49.30 18.11 -26.42
C ARG A 232 -49.13 16.64 -26.03
#